data_AF-A0A6J1KU63-F1
#
_entry.id   AF-A0A6J1KU63-F1
#
_cell.length_a   1.000
_cell.length_b   1.000
_cell.length_c   1.000
_cell.angle_alpha   90.00
_cell.angle_beta   90.00
_cell.angle_gamma   90.00
#
_symmetry.space_group_name_H-M   'P 1'
#
loop_
_entity.id
_entity.type
_entity.pdbx_description
1 polymer ?
#
loop_
_entity_poly.entity_id
_entity_poly.type
_entity_poly.pdbx_seq_one_letter_code
_entity_poly.pdbx_strand_id
1 'polypeptide(L)'
;MASMPIVTFGFRSAEFSGSSKLHLQKMRSRYVVNQRFLASKSLRRTISSSDRFHLRHSNCDLDAFAIPVYTSDLVVDKLHRLVLEFKPLLKPIDRVKRLLQYAAILDPSGESIRLPENRVRGCATQVWLDVRIDEFDRMRFKADSDSEIAKGYCSCLIWMLEGAKPCEVLKMRSDDLEAVNVGLHGKAISRVNTWQNVLMSMQMRTNALVSRNEAFDL
;
A
#
# COMPACT_ATOMS: atom_id res chain seq x y z
N MET A 1 -11.90 -32.32 34.09
CA MET A 1 -11.20 -31.05 34.40
C MET A 1 -9.71 -31.24 34.14
N ALA A 2 -9.16 -30.63 33.09
CA ALA A 2 -7.73 -30.35 32.96
C ALA A 2 -7.58 -29.24 31.91
N SER A 3 -7.38 -28.01 32.39
CA SER A 3 -7.17 -26.81 31.58
C SER A 3 -5.68 -26.73 31.21
N MET A 4 -5.36 -26.58 29.92
CA MET A 4 -3.99 -26.35 29.47
C MET A 4 -3.64 -24.86 29.59
N PRO A 5 -2.40 -24.49 29.98
CA PRO A 5 -2.04 -23.09 30.14
C PRO A 5 -1.78 -22.44 28.78
N ILE A 6 -2.40 -21.28 28.56
CA ILE A 6 -2.09 -20.37 27.45
C ILE A 6 -0.77 -19.68 27.77
N VAL A 7 0.25 -19.94 26.96
CA VAL A 7 1.53 -19.22 27.02
C VAL A 7 1.34 -17.87 26.35
N THR A 8 1.18 -16.81 27.16
CA THR A 8 1.21 -15.42 26.69
C THR A 8 2.65 -15.00 26.41
N PHE A 9 3.03 -14.95 25.14
CA PHE A 9 4.28 -14.31 24.73
C PHE A 9 4.14 -12.79 24.85
N GLY A 10 4.59 -12.24 25.98
CA GLY A 10 4.77 -10.80 26.15
C GLY A 10 5.87 -10.29 25.23
N PHE A 11 5.49 -9.58 24.16
CA PHE A 11 6.43 -8.79 23.36
C PHE A 11 6.88 -7.58 24.17
N ARG A 12 8.06 -7.69 24.80
CA ARG A 12 8.76 -6.55 25.39
C ARG A 12 9.27 -5.66 24.26
N SER A 13 8.81 -4.41 24.23
CA SER A 13 9.17 -3.38 23.26
C SER A 13 10.68 -3.32 23.05
N ALA A 14 11.15 -3.67 21.86
CA ALA A 14 12.55 -3.49 21.48
C ALA A 14 12.83 -1.98 21.34
N GLU A 15 13.87 -1.50 22.04
CA GLU A 15 14.37 -0.14 21.90
C GLU A 15 15.10 -0.02 20.55
N PHE A 16 14.53 0.77 19.64
CA PHE A 16 15.08 1.00 18.31
C PHE A 16 15.86 2.32 18.21
N SER A 17 16.87 2.32 17.33
CA SER A 17 17.73 3.46 16.98
C SER A 17 16.93 4.65 16.41
N GLY A 18 17.48 5.87 16.55
CA GLY A 18 16.79 7.12 16.21
C GLY A 18 16.37 7.26 14.74
N SER A 19 17.18 6.76 13.80
CA SER A 19 16.89 6.85 12.35
C SER A 19 15.70 6.00 11.92
N SER A 20 15.53 4.81 12.51
CA SER A 20 14.39 3.93 12.22
C SER A 20 13.08 4.51 12.74
N LYS A 21 13.10 5.21 13.89
CA LYS A 21 11.93 5.90 14.47
C LYS A 21 11.48 7.08 13.62
N LEU A 22 12.41 7.94 13.18
CA LEU A 22 12.09 9.08 12.33
C LEU A 22 11.53 8.65 10.96
N HIS A 23 12.05 7.55 10.40
CA HIS A 23 11.53 6.98 9.16
C HIS A 23 10.10 6.44 9.34
N LEU A 24 9.84 5.64 10.38
CA LEU A 24 8.50 5.13 10.68
C LEU A 24 7.49 6.24 10.98
N GLN A 25 7.93 7.33 11.62
CA GLN A 25 7.09 8.51 11.86
C GLN A 25 6.77 9.27 10.56
N LYS A 26 7.75 9.41 9.66
CA LYS A 26 7.52 9.95 8.30
C LYS A 26 6.60 9.03 7.48
N MET A 27 6.72 7.70 7.63
CA MET A 27 5.83 6.73 6.99
C MET A 27 4.39 6.85 7.51
N ARG A 28 4.18 6.82 8.83
CA ARG A 28 2.86 7.06 9.45
C ARG A 28 2.26 8.40 8.99
N SER A 29 3.06 9.46 8.97
CA SER A 29 2.60 10.78 8.52
C SER A 29 2.20 10.77 7.04
N ARG A 30 2.92 10.09 6.15
CA ARG A 30 2.52 9.97 4.73
C ARG A 30 1.28 9.10 4.54
N TYR A 31 1.15 8.02 5.32
CA TYR A 31 -0.04 7.17 5.34
C TYR A 31 -1.28 7.98 5.75
N VAL A 32 -1.17 8.77 6.82
CA VAL A 32 -2.24 9.64 7.34
C VAL A 32 -2.50 10.86 6.44
N VAL A 33 -1.48 11.46 5.83
CA VAL A 33 -1.65 12.58 4.88
C VAL A 33 -2.39 12.11 3.63
N ASN A 34 -2.07 10.93 3.11
CA ASN A 34 -2.83 10.31 2.02
C ASN A 34 -4.30 10.10 2.42
N GLN A 35 -4.59 9.62 3.63
CA GLN A 35 -5.97 9.50 4.12
C GLN A 35 -6.71 10.84 4.31
N ARG A 36 -6.05 11.88 4.84
CA ARG A 36 -6.67 13.21 5.02
C ARG A 36 -6.97 13.90 3.69
N PHE A 37 -6.18 13.61 2.66
CA PHE A 37 -6.48 14.06 1.30
C PHE A 37 -7.76 13.40 0.76
N LEU A 38 -8.04 12.14 1.13
CA LEU A 38 -9.28 11.43 0.76
C LEU A 38 -10.52 11.97 1.49
N ALA A 39 -10.39 12.42 2.75
CA ALA A 39 -11.53 12.92 3.53
C ALA A 39 -11.91 14.38 3.23
N SER A 40 -10.99 15.20 2.73
CA SER A 40 -11.18 16.66 2.60
C SER A 40 -11.78 17.13 1.27
N LYS A 41 -11.95 16.27 0.27
CA LYS A 41 -12.46 16.66 -1.05
C LYS A 41 -13.95 16.43 -1.30
N SER A 42 -14.69 15.86 -0.34
CA SER A 42 -16.15 15.69 -0.47
C SER A 42 -16.97 16.97 -0.19
N LEU A 43 -16.36 18.14 0.00
CA LEU A 43 -17.11 19.39 0.20
C LEU A 43 -16.52 20.55 -0.61
N ARG A 44 -17.18 20.86 -1.74
CA ARG A 44 -17.48 22.20 -2.31
C ARG A 44 -18.23 21.99 -3.63
N ARG A 45 -19.55 22.07 -3.62
CA ARG A 45 -20.43 23.26 -3.67
C ARG A 45 -20.88 23.56 -5.10
N THR A 46 -22.17 23.33 -5.30
CA THR A 46 -23.03 23.92 -6.31
C THR A 46 -22.71 25.39 -6.55
N ILE A 47 -22.51 25.77 -7.82
CA ILE A 47 -22.57 27.18 -8.24
C ILE A 47 -23.77 27.30 -9.16
N SER A 48 -24.78 27.98 -8.63
CA SER A 48 -25.96 28.48 -9.33
C SER A 48 -25.57 29.57 -10.32
N SER A 49 -26.32 29.62 -11.42
CA SER A 49 -26.27 30.62 -12.48
C SER A 49 -26.41 32.06 -11.98
N SER A 50 -26.01 33.00 -12.84
CA SER A 50 -26.11 34.48 -12.80
C SER A 50 -25.05 35.22 -11.98
N ASP A 51 -24.01 35.75 -12.65
CA ASP A 51 -24.06 37.15 -13.08
C ASP A 51 -22.94 37.51 -14.06
N ARG A 52 -23.31 38.28 -15.09
CA ARG A 52 -22.45 38.91 -16.09
C ARG A 52 -21.98 40.25 -15.54
N PHE A 53 -20.68 40.47 -15.42
CA PHE A 53 -20.11 41.80 -15.61
C PHE A 53 -18.77 41.71 -16.34
N HIS A 54 -18.74 42.32 -17.52
CA HIS A 54 -17.56 42.57 -18.33
C HIS A 54 -16.75 43.74 -17.77
N LEU A 55 -15.42 43.60 -17.72
CA LEU A 55 -14.48 44.65 -18.10
C LEU A 55 -13.17 44.02 -18.60
N ARG A 56 -12.67 44.59 -19.69
CA ARG A 56 -11.73 44.05 -20.68
C ARG A 56 -10.25 44.35 -20.36
N HIS A 57 -9.39 43.38 -20.72
CA HIS A 57 -8.05 43.42 -21.37
C HIS A 57 -6.92 44.22 -20.69
N SER A 58 -5.68 43.74 -20.55
CA SER A 58 -4.80 42.99 -21.46
C SER A 58 -3.66 42.35 -20.61
N ASN A 59 -3.01 41.22 -20.88
CA ASN A 59 -2.51 40.63 -22.14
C ASN A 59 -2.24 39.11 -21.98
N CYS A 60 -2.53 38.39 -23.07
CA CYS A 60 -1.99 37.10 -23.55
C CYS A 60 -1.62 35.97 -22.56
N ASP A 61 -2.54 35.02 -22.48
CA ASP A 61 -2.32 33.61 -22.19
C ASP A 61 -1.37 32.93 -23.21
N LEU A 62 -0.54 32.02 -22.71
CA LEU A 62 -0.16 30.76 -23.35
C LEU A 62 0.13 29.74 -22.24
N ASP A 63 -0.93 29.01 -21.90
CA ASP A 63 -1.00 27.58 -21.58
C ASP A 63 0.05 26.92 -20.67
N ALA A 64 -0.50 26.43 -19.55
CA ALA A 64 -0.43 25.03 -19.16
C ALA A 64 0.93 24.31 -19.27
N PHE A 65 1.69 24.37 -18.18
CA PHE A 65 2.48 23.19 -17.79
C PHE A 65 2.45 23.05 -16.26
N ALA A 66 1.31 22.58 -15.75
CA ALA A 66 1.35 21.80 -14.53
C ALA A 66 2.20 20.57 -14.86
N ILE A 67 3.51 20.64 -14.55
CA ILE A 67 4.43 19.53 -14.82
C ILE A 67 3.85 18.29 -14.14
N PRO A 68 3.49 17.23 -14.89
CA PRO A 68 3.10 15.98 -14.27
C PRO A 68 4.37 15.36 -13.73
N VAL A 69 4.62 15.53 -12.43
CA VAL A 69 5.77 14.89 -11.78
C VAL A 69 5.58 13.38 -11.93
N TYR A 70 6.57 12.78 -12.59
CA TYR A 70 6.65 11.39 -13.03
C TYR A 70 6.21 10.42 -11.94
N THR A 71 5.23 9.59 -12.28
CA THR A 71 4.63 8.64 -11.35
C THR A 71 5.47 7.36 -11.24
N SER A 72 6.31 7.07 -12.25
CA SER A 72 7.23 5.94 -12.28
C SER A 72 8.36 6.09 -11.26
N ASP A 73 8.84 7.32 -11.09
CA ASP A 73 9.96 7.63 -10.22
C ASP A 73 9.59 7.36 -8.75
N LEU A 74 8.31 7.54 -8.38
CA LEU A 74 7.85 7.30 -7.02
C LEU A 74 7.81 5.82 -6.63
N VAL A 75 7.36 4.90 -7.50
CA VAL A 75 7.26 3.47 -7.14
C VAL A 75 8.64 2.83 -7.07
N VAL A 76 9.50 3.11 -8.06
CA VAL A 76 10.88 2.59 -8.09
C VAL A 76 11.69 3.13 -6.91
N ASP A 77 11.55 4.42 -6.58
CA ASP A 77 12.22 5.00 -5.41
C ASP A 77 11.75 4.38 -4.09
N LYS A 78 10.45 4.11 -3.96
CA LYS A 78 9.90 3.44 -2.79
C LYS A 78 10.44 2.02 -2.68
N LEU A 79 10.45 1.26 -3.77
CA LEU A 79 11.07 -0.07 -3.80
C LEU A 79 12.54 0.00 -3.38
N HIS A 80 13.34 0.90 -3.97
CA HIS A 80 14.75 1.08 -3.61
C HIS A 80 14.93 1.37 -2.12
N ARG A 81 14.05 2.19 -1.51
CA ARG A 81 14.08 2.43 -0.05
C ARG A 81 13.81 1.16 0.76
N LEU A 82 12.81 0.37 0.39
CA LEU A 82 12.57 -0.92 1.04
C LEU A 82 13.78 -1.84 0.93
N VAL A 83 14.36 -1.94 -0.26
CA VAL A 83 15.57 -2.74 -0.49
C VAL A 83 16.73 -2.26 0.40
N LEU A 84 16.98 -0.94 0.46
CA LEU A 84 18.03 -0.36 1.31
C LEU A 84 17.82 -0.63 2.81
N GLU A 85 16.58 -0.74 3.26
CA GLU A 85 16.27 -1.07 4.64
C GLU A 85 16.45 -2.54 4.98
N PHE A 86 16.03 -3.45 4.08
CA PHE A 86 16.05 -4.88 4.33
C PHE A 86 17.38 -5.54 3.99
N LYS A 87 18.12 -5.03 2.99
CA LYS A 87 19.42 -5.58 2.56
C LYS A 87 20.47 -5.68 3.67
N PRO A 88 20.67 -4.68 4.56
CA PRO A 88 21.65 -4.79 5.64
C PRO A 88 21.24 -5.77 6.76
N LEU A 89 19.98 -6.23 6.79
CA LEU A 89 19.47 -7.13 7.83
C LEU A 89 19.81 -8.59 7.49
N LEU A 90 21.02 -9.01 7.85
CA LEU A 90 21.54 -10.35 7.51
C LEU A 90 20.82 -11.48 8.29
N LYS A 91 20.36 -11.19 9.51
CA LYS A 91 19.70 -12.19 10.35
C LYS A 91 18.19 -12.24 10.03
N PRO A 92 17.61 -13.42 9.75
CA PRO A 92 16.17 -13.55 9.46
C PRO A 92 15.27 -12.89 10.52
N ILE A 93 15.63 -13.04 11.80
CA ILE A 93 14.88 -12.44 12.91
C ILE A 93 14.82 -10.90 12.83
N ASP A 94 15.87 -10.24 12.31
CA ASP A 94 15.89 -8.78 12.20
C ASP A 94 15.04 -8.30 11.03
N ARG A 95 15.00 -9.07 9.93
CA ARG A 95 14.08 -8.84 8.80
C ARG A 95 12.62 -8.96 9.26
N VAL A 96 12.33 -9.96 10.08
CA VAL A 96 11.00 -10.14 10.70
C VAL A 96 10.64 -8.99 11.61
N LYS A 97 11.55 -8.54 12.49
CA LYS A 97 11.31 -7.35 13.32
C LYS A 97 11.00 -6.12 12.48
N ARG A 98 11.76 -5.88 11.40
CA ARG A 98 11.48 -4.76 10.49
C ARG A 98 10.10 -4.90 9.86
N LEU A 99 9.74 -6.09 9.40
CA LEU A 99 8.42 -6.36 8.82
C LEU A 99 7.27 -6.13 9.82
N LEU A 100 7.45 -6.52 11.09
CA LEU A 100 6.48 -6.27 12.15
C LEU A 100 6.32 -4.76 12.46
N GLN A 101 7.36 -3.95 12.23
CA GLN A 101 7.20 -2.50 12.30
C GLN A 101 6.29 -1.97 11.20
N TYR A 102 6.35 -2.54 10.00
CA TYR A 102 5.41 -2.23 8.94
C TYR A 102 3.99 -2.68 9.28
N ALA A 103 3.83 -3.85 9.90
CA ALA A 103 2.52 -4.33 10.38
C ALA A 103 1.89 -3.33 11.37
N ALA A 104 2.68 -2.81 12.31
CA ALA A 104 2.23 -1.86 13.34
C ALA A 104 1.88 -0.45 12.81
N ILE A 105 2.17 -0.15 11.54
CA ILE A 105 1.78 1.10 10.89
C ILE A 105 0.72 0.90 9.81
N LEU A 106 0.34 -0.36 9.52
CA LEU A 106 -0.76 -0.65 8.62
C LEU A 106 -2.03 -0.07 9.23
N ASP A 107 -2.76 0.73 8.46
CA ASP A 107 -4.03 1.28 8.93
C ASP A 107 -4.96 0.12 9.34
N PRO A 108 -5.58 0.21 10.53
CA PRO A 108 -6.58 -0.77 10.93
C PRO A 108 -7.74 -0.69 9.94
N SER A 109 -7.81 -1.66 9.04
CA SER A 109 -9.01 -1.87 8.27
C SER A 109 -10.06 -2.41 9.22
N GLY A 110 -11.20 -1.71 9.36
CA GLY A 110 -12.31 -2.25 10.13
C GLY A 110 -12.75 -3.63 9.62
N GLU A 111 -13.60 -4.32 10.40
CA GLU A 111 -14.18 -5.62 10.01
C GLU A 111 -14.84 -5.61 8.62
N SER A 112 -15.20 -4.42 8.12
CA SER A 112 -15.81 -4.18 6.82
C SER A 112 -15.03 -4.70 5.61
N ILE A 113 -13.70 -4.92 5.71
CA ILE A 113 -12.95 -5.51 4.58
C ILE A 113 -12.80 -7.04 4.66
N ARG A 114 -13.10 -7.67 5.79
CA ARG A 114 -12.94 -9.13 6.00
C ARG A 114 -14.05 -9.95 5.33
N LEU A 115 -14.43 -9.57 4.12
CA LEU A 115 -15.48 -10.21 3.33
C LEU A 115 -14.90 -11.33 2.44
N PRO A 116 -15.67 -12.40 2.14
CA PRO A 116 -15.21 -13.48 1.25
C PRO A 116 -14.69 -13.01 -0.11
N GLU A 117 -15.24 -11.93 -0.67
CA GLU A 117 -14.87 -11.35 -1.96
C GLU A 117 -13.48 -10.68 -1.92
N ASN A 118 -13.08 -10.18 -0.74
CA ASN A 118 -11.77 -9.57 -0.54
C ASN A 118 -10.68 -10.60 -0.25
N ARG A 119 -11.02 -11.89 -0.16
CA ARG A 119 -10.07 -12.94 0.18
C ARG A 119 -8.99 -13.09 -0.91
N VAL A 120 -7.73 -13.09 -0.48
CA VAL A 120 -6.58 -13.49 -1.31
C VAL A 120 -6.41 -15.01 -1.21
N ARG A 121 -6.36 -15.69 -2.36
CA ARG A 121 -6.18 -17.14 -2.43
C ARG A 121 -4.69 -17.49 -2.48
N GLY A 122 -4.35 -18.72 -2.08
CA GLY A 122 -2.98 -19.25 -2.15
C GLY A 122 -2.06 -18.89 -0.98
N CYS A 123 -2.48 -18.02 -0.07
CA CYS A 123 -1.76 -17.76 1.19
C CYS A 123 -2.06 -18.85 2.22
N ALA A 124 -1.03 -19.29 2.95
CA ALA A 124 -1.21 -20.19 4.10
C ALA A 124 -1.99 -19.49 5.24
N THR A 125 -1.76 -18.19 5.40
CA THR A 125 -2.48 -17.31 6.32
C THR A 125 -3.65 -16.65 5.60
N GLN A 126 -4.67 -16.24 6.35
CA GLN A 126 -5.82 -15.56 5.79
C GLN A 126 -5.46 -14.11 5.47
N VAL A 127 -5.64 -13.67 4.23
CA VAL A 127 -5.40 -12.29 3.80
C VAL A 127 -6.63 -11.76 3.08
N TRP A 128 -7.01 -10.52 3.40
CA TRP A 128 -8.06 -9.78 2.72
C TRP A 128 -7.46 -8.53 2.10
N LEU A 129 -7.90 -8.21 0.89
CA LEU A 129 -7.39 -7.11 0.08
C LEU A 129 -8.56 -6.44 -0.64
N ASP A 130 -8.78 -5.15 -0.36
CA ASP A 130 -9.68 -4.27 -1.11
C ASP A 130 -8.83 -3.40 -2.05
N VAL A 131 -9.23 -3.32 -3.31
CA VAL A 131 -8.51 -2.62 -4.38
C VAL A 131 -9.48 -1.72 -5.11
N ARG A 132 -9.13 -0.45 -5.26
CA ARG A 132 -9.96 0.55 -5.95
C ARG A 132 -9.10 1.46 -6.81
N ILE A 133 -9.72 2.06 -7.83
CA ILE A 133 -9.18 3.21 -8.56
C ILE A 133 -9.96 4.44 -8.06
N ASP A 134 -9.25 5.51 -7.71
CA ASP A 134 -9.88 6.78 -7.34
C ASP A 134 -10.19 7.67 -8.55
N GLU A 135 -10.81 8.81 -8.30
CA GLU A 135 -11.20 9.81 -9.32
C GLU A 135 -10.02 10.42 -10.10
N PHE A 136 -8.77 10.21 -9.65
CA PHE A 136 -7.55 10.70 -10.29
C PHE A 136 -6.77 9.58 -11.01
N ASP A 137 -7.43 8.46 -11.30
CA ASP A 137 -6.83 7.26 -11.89
C ASP A 137 -5.65 6.72 -11.04
N ARG A 138 -5.78 6.79 -9.71
CA ARG A 138 -4.78 6.26 -8.77
C ARG A 138 -5.29 5.05 -8.01
N MET A 139 -4.40 4.08 -7.86
CA MET A 139 -4.67 2.87 -7.12
C MET A 139 -4.72 3.14 -5.61
N ARG A 140 -5.76 2.59 -4.97
CA ARG A 140 -6.01 2.62 -3.53
C ARG A 140 -6.13 1.21 -3.00
N PHE A 141 -5.45 0.94 -1.89
CA PHE A 141 -5.40 -0.39 -1.31
C PHE A 141 -5.74 -0.38 0.18
N LYS A 142 -6.49 -1.39 0.61
CA LYS A 142 -6.62 -1.75 2.03
C LYS A 142 -6.41 -3.23 2.19
N ALA A 143 -5.77 -3.65 3.27
CA ALA A 143 -5.53 -5.05 3.52
C ALA A 143 -5.57 -5.38 5.00
N ASP A 144 -5.91 -6.63 5.29
CA ASP A 144 -5.85 -7.23 6.62
C ASP A 144 -5.38 -8.68 6.54
N SER A 145 -4.93 -9.21 7.68
CA SER A 145 -4.60 -10.62 7.81
C SER A 145 -4.77 -11.11 9.25
N ASP A 146 -4.94 -12.42 9.42
CA ASP A 146 -4.85 -13.09 10.72
C ASP A 146 -3.41 -13.28 11.22
N SER A 147 -2.40 -12.95 10.40
CA SER A 147 -0.98 -13.03 10.74
C SER A 147 -0.29 -11.67 10.67
N GLU A 148 0.42 -11.30 11.73
CA GLU A 148 1.20 -10.05 11.78
C GLU A 148 2.33 -10.01 10.73
N ILE A 149 2.89 -11.17 10.36
CA ILE A 149 3.87 -11.27 9.28
C ILE A 149 3.22 -10.92 7.93
N ALA A 150 2.05 -11.48 7.67
CA ALA A 150 1.30 -11.20 6.45
C ALA A 150 0.80 -9.75 6.41
N LYS A 151 0.39 -9.16 7.55
CA LYS A 151 0.09 -7.73 7.65
C LYS A 151 1.30 -6.86 7.32
N GLY A 152 2.48 -7.21 7.84
CA GLY A 152 3.71 -6.49 7.51
C GLY A 152 4.02 -6.55 6.03
N TYR A 153 3.81 -7.71 5.41
CA TYR A 153 3.94 -7.87 3.96
C TYR A 153 2.94 -7.00 3.18
N CYS A 154 1.66 -7.01 3.57
CA CYS A 154 0.65 -6.14 2.96
C CYS A 154 1.00 -4.66 3.12
N SER A 155 1.46 -4.25 4.30
CA SER A 155 1.80 -2.87 4.63
C SER A 155 2.91 -2.31 3.75
N CYS A 156 3.98 -3.06 3.54
CA CYS A 156 5.05 -2.61 2.65
C CYS A 156 4.59 -2.55 1.19
N LEU A 157 3.77 -3.50 0.71
CA LEU A 157 3.17 -3.46 -0.63
C LEU A 157 2.31 -2.22 -0.82
N ILE A 158 1.42 -1.95 0.13
CA ILE A 158 0.55 -0.77 0.08
C ILE A 158 1.40 0.49 0.14
N TRP A 159 2.35 0.60 1.07
CA TRP A 159 3.22 1.77 1.14
C TRP A 159 3.91 2.09 -0.20
N MET A 160 4.35 1.05 -0.90
CA MET A 160 4.98 1.15 -2.21
C MET A 160 4.00 1.56 -3.32
N LEU A 161 2.85 0.89 -3.43
CA LEU A 161 1.93 0.98 -4.57
C LEU A 161 0.77 1.98 -4.37
N GLU A 162 0.53 2.43 -3.14
CA GLU A 162 -0.52 3.41 -2.84
C GLU A 162 -0.28 4.71 -3.62
N GLY A 163 -1.30 5.11 -4.38
CA GLY A 163 -1.28 6.28 -5.26
C GLY A 163 -0.59 6.07 -6.62
N ALA A 164 -0.11 4.86 -6.92
CA ALA A 164 0.45 4.53 -8.22
C ALA A 164 -0.64 4.49 -9.30
N LYS A 165 -0.25 4.71 -10.56
CA LYS A 165 -1.13 4.46 -11.71
C LYS A 165 -1.35 2.94 -11.89
N PRO A 166 -2.48 2.50 -12.46
CA PRO A 166 -2.71 1.08 -12.75
C PRO A 166 -1.55 0.42 -13.52
N CYS A 167 -1.03 1.10 -14.54
CA CYS A 167 0.07 0.59 -15.36
C CYS A 167 1.39 0.39 -14.58
N GLU A 168 1.60 1.11 -13.48
CA GLU A 168 2.80 0.97 -12.63
C GLU A 168 2.68 -0.24 -11.72
N VAL A 169 1.49 -0.47 -11.17
CA VAL A 169 1.19 -1.68 -10.38
C VAL A 169 1.37 -2.94 -11.24
N LEU A 170 0.90 -2.90 -12.49
CA LEU A 170 1.00 -4.02 -13.43
C LEU A 170 2.44 -4.28 -13.93
N LYS A 171 3.31 -3.27 -13.91
CA LYS A 171 4.73 -3.42 -14.32
C LYS A 171 5.62 -4.04 -13.26
N MET A 172 5.20 -4.04 -12.00
CA MET A 172 6.01 -4.58 -10.90
C MET A 172 6.20 -6.09 -11.04
N ARG A 173 7.45 -6.55 -10.89
CA ARG A 173 7.76 -7.97 -10.97
C ARG A 173 7.93 -8.56 -9.57
N SER A 174 7.59 -9.83 -9.41
CA SER A 174 7.84 -10.56 -8.16
C SER A 174 9.34 -10.61 -7.81
N ASP A 175 10.22 -10.64 -8.82
CA ASP A 175 11.67 -10.69 -8.68
C ASP A 175 12.23 -9.41 -8.02
N ASP A 176 11.56 -8.27 -8.22
CA ASP A 176 11.94 -6.97 -7.63
C ASP A 176 11.90 -7.00 -6.09
N LEU A 177 11.20 -7.97 -5.52
CA LEU A 177 10.85 -8.05 -4.10
C LEU A 177 11.68 -9.07 -3.32
N GLU A 178 12.56 -9.83 -4.00
CA GLU A 178 13.38 -10.86 -3.36
C GLU A 178 14.24 -10.30 -2.23
N ALA A 179 14.78 -9.09 -2.40
CA ALA A 179 15.61 -8.43 -1.40
C ALA A 179 14.85 -8.06 -0.10
N VAL A 180 13.51 -8.02 -0.13
CA VAL A 180 12.65 -7.70 1.03
C VAL A 180 12.14 -8.96 1.74
N ASN A 181 12.24 -10.14 1.11
CA ASN A 181 11.71 -11.41 1.63
C ASN A 181 12.35 -11.86 2.95
N VAL A 182 11.62 -11.93 4.07
CA VAL A 182 12.24 -12.16 5.40
C VAL A 182 12.78 -13.57 5.67
N GLY A 183 12.73 -14.49 4.69
CA GLY A 183 13.38 -15.79 4.76
C GLY A 183 12.74 -16.77 5.75
N LEU A 184 11.54 -16.47 6.26
CA LEU A 184 10.76 -17.37 7.11
C LEU A 184 9.98 -18.39 6.26
N HIS A 185 10.71 -19.23 5.52
CA HIS A 185 10.16 -20.48 5.02
C HIS A 185 11.22 -21.54 5.29
N GLY A 186 11.07 -22.24 6.41
CA GLY A 186 12.01 -23.29 6.82
C GLY A 186 12.19 -24.30 5.69
N LYS A 187 13.43 -24.50 5.27
CA LYS A 187 13.92 -25.61 4.43
C LYS A 187 12.88 -26.20 3.46
N ALA A 188 12.35 -25.39 2.56
CA ALA A 188 11.78 -25.87 1.32
C ALA A 188 11.69 -24.69 0.37
N ILE A 189 12.15 -24.93 -0.84
CA ILE A 189 11.77 -24.22 -2.05
C ILE A 189 10.25 -24.43 -2.22
N SER A 190 9.43 -23.80 -1.38
CA SER A 190 7.97 -23.88 -1.43
C SER A 190 7.46 -22.64 -2.15
N ARG A 191 7.66 -22.72 -3.47
CA ARG A 191 7.10 -22.06 -4.67
C ARG A 191 6.12 -20.89 -4.61
N VAL A 192 5.63 -20.38 -3.47
CA VAL A 192 4.79 -19.18 -3.41
C VAL A 192 4.91 -18.50 -2.04
N ASN A 193 5.55 -17.33 -1.98
CA ASN A 193 5.62 -16.53 -0.76
C ASN A 193 4.32 -15.73 -0.56
N THR A 194 3.85 -15.54 0.69
CA THR A 194 2.65 -14.75 1.02
C THR A 194 2.62 -13.39 0.30
N TRP A 195 3.74 -12.69 0.24
CA TRP A 195 3.83 -11.40 -0.47
C TRP A 195 3.58 -11.52 -1.98
N GLN A 196 4.08 -12.58 -2.64
CA GLN A 196 3.89 -12.77 -4.09
C GLN A 196 2.42 -12.98 -4.43
N ASN A 197 1.69 -13.75 -3.61
CA ASN A 197 0.24 -13.90 -3.76
C ASN A 197 -0.51 -12.58 -3.60
N VAL A 198 -0.10 -11.76 -2.63
CA VAL A 198 -0.73 -10.45 -2.41
C VAL A 198 -0.44 -9.52 -3.59
N LEU A 199 0.80 -9.43 -4.07
CA LEU A 199 1.12 -8.63 -5.26
C LEU A 199 0.33 -9.11 -6.49
N MET A 200 0.31 -10.42 -6.74
CA MET A 200 -0.42 -10.97 -7.87
C MET A 200 -1.92 -10.69 -7.76
N SER A 201 -2.49 -10.77 -6.55
CA SER A 201 -3.89 -10.38 -6.33
C SER A 201 -4.14 -8.89 -6.54
N MET A 202 -3.21 -8.02 -6.12
CA MET A 202 -3.27 -6.58 -6.43
C MET A 202 -3.30 -6.38 -7.95
N GLN A 203 -2.38 -6.99 -8.70
CA GLN A 203 -2.29 -6.86 -10.16
C GLN A 203 -3.53 -7.40 -10.88
N MET A 204 -4.02 -8.58 -10.51
CA MET A 204 -5.23 -9.16 -11.10
C MET A 204 -6.46 -8.26 -10.88
N ARG A 205 -6.64 -7.75 -9.65
CA ARG A 205 -7.76 -6.85 -9.32
C ARG A 205 -7.61 -5.50 -10.02
N THR A 206 -6.38 -4.96 -10.11
CA THR A 206 -6.08 -3.75 -10.90
C THR A 206 -6.47 -3.93 -12.36
N ASN A 207 -6.06 -5.03 -12.99
CA ASN A 207 -6.39 -5.29 -14.40
C ASN A 207 -7.91 -5.36 -14.61
N ALA A 208 -8.63 -6.07 -13.75
CA ALA A 208 -10.08 -6.16 -13.81
C ALA A 208 -10.80 -4.80 -13.67
N LEU A 209 -10.24 -3.88 -12.88
CA LEU A 209 -10.77 -2.52 -12.74
C LEU A 209 -10.51 -1.66 -13.98
N VAL A 210 -9.31 -1.76 -14.55
CA VAL A 210 -8.96 -1.04 -15.80
C VAL A 210 -9.88 -1.48 -16.95
N SER A 211 -10.01 -2.80 -17.16
CA SER A 211 -10.89 -3.32 -18.23
C SER A 211 -12.36 -2.96 -18.04
N ARG A 212 -12.81 -2.83 -16.78
CA ARG A 212 -14.17 -2.39 -16.48
C ARG A 212 -14.38 -0.94 -16.86
N ASN A 213 -13.43 -0.05 -16.53
CA ASN A 213 -13.55 1.37 -16.85
C ASN A 213 -13.55 1.62 -18.36
N GLU A 214 -12.67 0.95 -19.11
CA GLU A 214 -12.63 1.05 -20.58
C GLU A 214 -13.94 0.63 -21.25
N ALA A 215 -14.68 -0.32 -20.66
CA ALA A 215 -15.97 -0.77 -21.18
C ALA A 215 -17.14 0.20 -20.90
N PHE A 216 -16.98 1.15 -19.97
CA PHE A 216 -17.97 2.20 -19.72
C PHE A 216 -17.73 3.47 -20.56
N ASP A 217 -16.55 3.62 -21.14
CA ASP A 217 -16.16 4.75 -21.99
C ASP A 217 -16.46 4.51 -23.49
N LEU A 218 -17.01 3.34 -23.86
CA LEU A 218 -17.45 2.95 -25.20
C LEU A 218 -18.98 2.94 -25.32
#